data_AF-A0A381NRT3-F1
#
_entry.id   AF-A0A381NRT3-F1
#
_cell.length_a   1.000
_cell.length_b   1.000
_cell.length_c   1.000
_cell.angle_alpha   90.00
_cell.angle_beta   90.00
_cell.angle_gamma   90.00
#
_symmetry.space_group_name_H-M   'P 1'
#
loop_
_entity.id
_entity.type
_entity.pdbx_description
1 polymer ?
#
loop_
_entity_poly.entity_id
_entity_poly.type
_entity_poly.pdbx_seq_one_letter_code
_entity_poly.pdbx_strand_id
1 'polypeptide(L)'
;VSLSSAWSISRSVNPPRMVYLDFPLGHTAGRAHDVQSQRAVVVAALRLLEESRQPGSTTKLRQRWSEDDAWKDGVMRPKLNVDRGGGFDDDRVERFATPQYQESEDAALVTGNCPTCVWLEE
;
A
#
# COMPACT_ATOMS: atom_id res chain seq x y z
N VAL A 1 1.73 -9.62 11.70
CA VAL A 1 2.93 -8.75 11.52
C VAL A 1 2.65 -7.82 10.36
N SER A 2 2.97 -6.54 10.47
CA SER A 2 2.85 -5.57 9.38
C SER A 2 4.18 -5.42 8.63
N LEU A 3 4.12 -5.21 7.31
CA LEU A 3 5.26 -4.80 6.49
C LEU A 3 5.07 -3.33 6.14
N SER A 4 6.06 -2.48 6.40
CA SER A 4 5.95 -1.04 6.16
C SER A 4 7.19 -0.45 5.50
N SER A 5 6.97 0.59 4.70
CA SER A 5 8.00 1.48 4.17
C SER A 5 7.85 2.93 4.64
N ALA A 6 6.91 3.20 5.55
CA ALA A 6 6.69 4.52 6.12
C ALA A 6 7.02 4.52 7.62
N TRP A 7 8.29 4.71 7.97
CA TRP A 7 8.78 4.53 9.34
C TRP A 7 8.03 5.38 10.37
N SER A 8 7.98 6.69 10.18
CA SER A 8 7.38 7.63 11.13
C SER A 8 5.88 7.38 11.30
N ILE A 9 5.17 7.22 10.19
CA ILE A 9 3.71 7.01 10.15
C ILE A 9 3.35 5.66 10.77
N SER A 10 4.01 4.57 10.37
CA SER A 10 3.68 3.26 10.94
C SER A 10 4.09 3.16 12.40
N ARG A 11 5.17 3.82 12.83
CA ARG A 11 5.53 3.84 14.26
C ARG A 11 4.53 4.63 15.09
N SER A 12 3.94 5.72 14.58
CA SER A 12 3.00 6.53 15.36
C SER A 12 1.70 5.79 15.71
N VAL A 13 1.32 4.79 14.90
CA VAL A 13 0.15 3.92 15.19
C VAL A 13 0.51 2.67 16.00
N ASN A 14 1.79 2.52 16.39
CA ASN A 14 2.31 1.45 17.25
C ASN A 14 1.74 0.04 16.95
N PRO A 15 1.92 -0.48 15.73
CA PRO A 15 1.40 -1.80 15.38
C PRO A 15 2.00 -2.88 16.29
N PRO A 16 1.27 -3.95 16.62
CA PRO A 16 1.74 -4.98 17.54
C PRO A 16 3.10 -5.57 17.14
N ARG A 17 3.34 -5.76 15.83
CA ARG A 17 4.59 -6.23 15.25
C ARG A 17 4.80 -5.60 13.88
N MET A 18 5.98 -5.07 13.61
CA MET A 18 6.31 -4.42 12.34
C MET A 18 7.69 -4.82 11.82
N VAL A 19 7.75 -5.19 10.54
CA VAL A 19 9.00 -5.19 9.78
C VAL A 19 9.02 -3.95 8.90
N TYR A 20 10.10 -3.19 8.97
CA TYR A 20 10.32 -1.99 8.19
C TYR A 20 11.40 -2.19 7.13
N LEU A 21 11.14 -1.69 5.93
CA LEU A 21 12.11 -1.62 4.83
C LEU A 21 12.06 -0.25 4.18
N ASP A 22 13.22 0.34 3.90
CA ASP A 22 13.33 1.65 3.26
C ASP A 22 13.26 1.53 1.72
N PHE A 23 12.13 1.01 1.25
CA PHE A 23 11.81 0.78 -0.16
C PHE A 23 10.66 1.71 -0.60
N PRO A 24 10.43 1.91 -1.91
CA PRO A 24 9.27 2.65 -2.38
C PRO A 24 7.95 2.02 -1.91
N LEU A 25 6.93 2.86 -1.76
CA LEU A 25 5.58 2.40 -1.41
C LEU A 25 5.09 1.41 -2.48
N GLY A 26 4.54 0.27 -2.04
CA GLY A 26 4.16 -0.85 -2.93
C GLY A 26 5.19 -1.98 -3.02
N HIS A 27 6.42 -1.77 -2.53
CA HIS A 27 7.48 -2.80 -2.52
C HIS A 27 7.83 -3.30 -1.11
N THR A 28 6.87 -3.25 -0.18
CA THR A 28 7.06 -3.67 1.23
C THR A 28 7.29 -5.17 1.42
N ALA A 29 7.09 -5.99 0.39
CA ALA A 29 7.35 -7.42 0.42
C ALA A 29 8.72 -7.81 -0.18
N GLY A 30 9.56 -6.86 -0.55
CA GLY A 30 10.83 -7.08 -1.24
C GLY A 30 10.87 -6.45 -2.64
N ARG A 31 12.01 -6.51 -3.32
CA ARG A 31 12.14 -5.92 -4.67
C ARG A 31 11.30 -6.69 -5.69
N ALA A 32 10.76 -5.98 -6.67
CA ALA A 32 10.02 -6.61 -7.76
C ALA A 32 10.92 -7.62 -8.50
N HIS A 33 10.38 -8.80 -8.80
CA HIS A 33 11.06 -9.88 -9.51
C HIS A 33 12.35 -10.44 -8.86
N ASP A 34 12.67 -10.04 -7.62
CA ASP A 34 13.81 -10.54 -6.85
C ASP A 34 13.31 -11.49 -5.76
N VAL A 35 13.28 -12.79 -6.08
CA VAL A 35 12.76 -13.83 -5.18
C VAL A 35 13.57 -13.92 -3.88
N GLN A 36 14.88 -13.68 -3.95
CA GLN A 36 15.77 -13.72 -2.79
C GLN A 36 15.45 -12.58 -1.83
N SER A 37 15.30 -11.35 -2.34
CA SER A 37 14.85 -10.20 -1.55
C SER A 37 13.49 -10.47 -0.92
N GLN A 38 12.51 -10.91 -1.72
CA GLN A 38 11.15 -11.17 -1.27
C GLN A 38 11.10 -12.21 -0.16
N ARG A 39 11.79 -13.33 -0.37
CA ARG A 39 11.92 -14.40 0.63
C ARG A 39 12.55 -13.88 1.92
N ALA A 40 13.60 -13.07 1.84
CA ALA A 40 14.26 -12.52 3.01
C ALA A 40 13.32 -11.62 3.85
N VAL A 41 12.46 -10.83 3.20
CA VAL A 41 11.45 -10.01 3.89
C VAL A 41 10.43 -10.89 4.60
N VAL A 42 9.86 -11.87 3.89
CA VAL A 42 8.84 -12.77 4.45
C VAL A 42 9.41 -13.57 5.62
N VAL A 43 10.63 -14.12 5.48
CA VAL A 43 11.29 -14.84 6.57
C VAL A 43 11.52 -13.95 7.78
N ALA A 44 11.93 -12.69 7.60
CA ALA A 44 12.10 -11.77 8.72
C ALA A 44 10.76 -11.46 9.43
N ALA A 45 9.67 -11.35 8.69
CA ALA A 45 8.34 -11.14 9.25
C ALA A 45 7.84 -12.37 10.02
N LEU A 46 8.06 -13.58 9.50
CA LEU A 46 7.72 -14.82 10.18
C LEU A 46 8.56 -15.02 11.45
N ARG A 47 9.87 -14.73 11.40
CA ARG A 47 10.72 -14.75 12.60
C ARG A 47 10.26 -13.76 13.65
N LEU A 48 9.95 -12.52 13.26
CA LEU A 48 9.40 -11.54 14.19
C LEU A 48 8.06 -12.01 14.79
N LEU A 49 7.21 -12.66 13.98
CA LEU A 49 5.97 -13.26 14.46
C LEU A 49 6.23 -14.31 15.55
N GLU A 50 7.21 -15.19 15.34
CA GLU A 50 7.55 -16.31 16.22
C GLU A 50 8.25 -15.86 17.51
N GLU A 51 9.25 -14.97 17.38
CA GLU A 51 10.18 -14.62 18.45
C GLU A 51 9.66 -13.50 19.36
N SER A 52 8.89 -12.54 18.83
CA SER A 52 8.49 -11.39 19.63
C SER A 52 7.39 -11.72 20.65
N ARG A 53 7.71 -11.45 21.92
CA ARG A 53 6.79 -11.63 23.05
C ARG A 53 6.06 -10.35 23.47
N GLN A 54 6.53 -9.18 23.03
CA GLN A 54 5.98 -7.87 23.39
C GLN A 54 5.31 -7.18 22.19
N PRO A 55 4.16 -6.51 22.39
CA PRO A 55 3.59 -5.63 21.37
C PRO A 55 4.53 -4.44 21.08
N GLY A 56 4.39 -3.83 19.90
CA GLY A 56 5.26 -2.75 19.42
C GLY A 56 6.63 -3.24 18.91
N SER A 57 6.88 -4.55 18.90
CA SER A 57 8.14 -5.11 18.44
C SER A 57 8.38 -4.78 16.97
N THR A 58 9.54 -4.18 16.68
CA THR A 58 9.85 -3.65 15.36
C THR A 58 11.23 -4.11 14.88
N THR A 59 11.30 -4.64 13.67
CA THR A 59 12.54 -5.05 13.01
C THR A 59 12.78 -4.19 11.78
N LYS A 60 13.91 -3.49 11.70
CA LYS A 60 14.34 -2.78 10.48
C LYS A 60 15.25 -3.67 9.65
N LEU A 61 14.90 -3.92 8.40
CA LEU A 61 15.79 -4.64 7.47
C LEU A 61 16.84 -3.68 6.90
N ARG A 62 18.03 -4.22 6.62
CA ARG A 62 19.17 -3.47 6.05
C ARG A 62 19.27 -3.57 4.53
N GLN A 63 18.27 -4.16 3.87
CA GLN A 63 18.23 -4.23 2.41
C GLN A 63 18.11 -2.81 1.85
N ARG A 64 18.81 -2.52 0.76
CA ARG A 64 18.71 -1.24 0.04
C ARG A 64 17.89 -1.42 -1.23
N TRP A 65 17.08 -0.42 -1.58
CA TRP A 65 16.31 -0.44 -2.82
C TRP A 65 17.23 -0.34 -4.05
N SER A 66 18.09 0.68 -4.05
CA SER A 66 19.10 0.97 -5.07
C SER A 66 20.50 1.07 -4.44
N GLU A 67 21.52 1.32 -5.25
CA GLU A 67 22.88 1.63 -4.78
C GLU A 67 22.93 2.93 -3.98
N ASP A 68 22.11 3.91 -4.37
CA ASP A 68 21.96 5.21 -3.74
C ASP A 68 20.50 5.52 -3.37
N ASP A 69 20.26 6.71 -2.83
CA ASP A 69 18.94 7.20 -2.42
C ASP A 69 18.29 8.13 -3.45
N ALA A 70 18.87 8.28 -4.66
CA ALA A 70 18.36 9.20 -5.68
C ALA A 70 16.93 8.84 -6.13
N TRP A 71 16.53 7.58 -5.99
CA TRP A 71 15.16 7.14 -6.23
C TRP A 71 14.15 7.94 -5.39
N LYS A 72 14.46 8.24 -4.12
CA LYS A 72 13.56 8.92 -3.17
C LYS A 72 13.09 10.28 -3.67
N ASP A 73 13.88 10.94 -4.52
CA ASP A 73 13.53 12.23 -5.09
C ASP A 73 12.35 12.16 -6.04
N GLY A 74 12.09 11.02 -6.68
CA GLY A 74 11.07 10.89 -7.73
C GLY A 74 9.84 10.04 -7.35
N VAL A 75 9.98 9.05 -6.46
CA VAL A 75 8.94 8.01 -6.20
C VAL A 75 7.58 8.57 -5.79
N MET A 76 7.55 9.63 -4.96
CA MET A 76 6.31 10.23 -4.50
C MET A 76 5.92 11.48 -5.29
N ARG A 77 6.68 11.84 -6.33
CA ARG A 77 6.37 13.02 -7.15
C ARG A 77 5.38 12.63 -8.25
N PRO A 78 4.30 13.40 -8.45
CA PRO A 78 3.45 13.21 -9.61
C PRO A 78 4.28 13.35 -10.88
N LYS A 79 4.06 12.48 -11.86
CA LYS A 79 4.75 12.57 -13.14
C LYS A 79 4.28 13.83 -13.85
N LEU A 80 5.19 14.53 -14.53
CA LEU A 80 4.79 15.63 -15.39
C LEU A 80 4.31 15.06 -16.72
N ASN A 81 3.10 15.40 -17.14
CA ASN A 81 2.61 15.06 -18.45
C ASN A 81 3.10 16.14 -19.44
N VAL A 82 4.27 15.89 -20.03
CA VAL A 82 4.90 16.79 -21.02
C VAL A 82 4.04 16.98 -22.28
N ASP A 83 3.25 15.99 -22.65
CA ASP A 83 2.41 16.03 -23.86
C ASP A 83 1.12 16.84 -23.66
N ARG A 84 0.64 17.01 -22.42
CA ARG A 84 -0.56 17.79 -22.06
C ARG A 84 -0.24 19.17 -21.45
N GLY A 85 0.83 19.81 -21.90
CA GLY A 85 1.15 21.19 -21.50
C GLY A 85 1.68 21.34 -20.08
N GLY A 86 2.29 20.29 -19.51
CA GLY A 86 3.02 20.37 -18.25
C GLY A 86 2.18 20.21 -16.98
N GLY A 87 0.93 19.75 -17.08
CA GLY A 87 0.14 19.34 -15.93
C GLY A 87 0.72 18.08 -15.26
N PHE A 88 0.45 17.90 -13.97
CA PHE A 88 0.75 16.62 -13.31
C PHE A 88 -0.20 15.53 -13.84
N ASP A 89 0.35 14.35 -14.07
CA ASP A 89 -0.40 13.16 -14.44
C ASP A 89 -1.25 12.73 -13.25
N ASP A 90 -2.57 12.92 -13.38
CA ASP A 90 -3.56 12.51 -12.40
C ASP A 90 -4.36 11.34 -12.98
N ASP A 91 -3.93 10.12 -12.64
CA ASP A 91 -4.58 8.88 -13.08
C ASP A 91 -5.92 8.63 -12.36
N ARG A 92 -6.36 9.53 -11.47
CA ARG A 92 -7.65 9.40 -10.80
C ARG A 92 -8.77 9.68 -11.80
N VAL A 93 -9.72 8.77 -11.87
CA VAL A 93 -10.99 8.96 -12.59
C VAL A 93 -11.85 10.04 -11.94
N GLU A 94 -12.66 10.70 -12.76
CA GLU A 94 -13.66 11.67 -12.29
C GLU A 94 -14.59 11.02 -11.26
N ARG A 95 -14.92 11.79 -10.21
CA ARG A 95 -15.89 11.34 -9.21
C ARG A 95 -17.28 11.60 -9.74
N PHE A 96 -18.01 10.52 -10.01
CA PHE A 96 -19.41 10.61 -10.43
C PHE A 96 -20.35 10.65 -9.23
N ALA A 97 -21.47 11.36 -9.36
CA ALA A 97 -22.56 11.31 -8.38
C ALA A 97 -23.36 9.99 -8.45
N THR A 98 -23.27 9.28 -9.57
CA THR A 98 -23.86 7.94 -9.73
C THR A 98 -22.93 6.85 -9.18
N PRO A 99 -23.45 5.85 -8.46
CA PRO A 99 -22.66 4.71 -8.01
C PRO A 99 -21.92 4.05 -9.18
N GLN A 100 -20.63 3.77 -8.98
CA GLN A 100 -19.80 3.04 -9.94
C GLN A 100 -19.62 1.62 -9.40
N TYR A 101 -19.90 0.63 -10.24
CA TYR A 101 -19.80 -0.78 -9.91
C TYR A 101 -18.62 -1.41 -10.62
N GLN A 102 -17.98 -2.41 -10.00
CA GLN A 102 -16.89 -3.13 -10.65
C GLN A 102 -17.44 -3.95 -11.82
N GLU A 103 -18.56 -4.66 -11.60
CA GLU A 103 -19.25 -5.44 -12.63
C GLU A 103 -20.71 -4.98 -12.82
N SER A 104 -21.30 -5.24 -13.99
CA SER A 104 -22.71 -4.90 -14.24
C SER A 104 -23.70 -5.70 -13.38
N GLU A 105 -23.30 -6.90 -12.94
CA GLU A 105 -24.11 -7.74 -12.04
C GLU A 105 -24.26 -7.10 -10.65
N ASP A 106 -23.22 -6.42 -10.15
CA ASP A 106 -23.27 -5.70 -8.87
C ASP A 106 -24.30 -4.58 -8.92
N ALA A 107 -24.42 -3.89 -10.07
CA ALA A 107 -25.43 -2.86 -10.27
C ALA A 107 -26.85 -3.43 -10.15
N ALA A 108 -27.09 -4.62 -10.72
CA ALA A 108 -28.39 -5.29 -10.68
C ALA A 108 -28.77 -5.70 -9.23
N LEU A 109 -27.80 -6.13 -8.42
CA LEU A 109 -28.02 -6.49 -7.01
C LEU A 109 -28.45 -5.29 -6.16
N VAL A 110 -27.91 -4.09 -6.44
CA VAL A 110 -28.27 -2.87 -5.71
C VAL A 110 -29.62 -2.30 -6.15
N THR A 111 -29.95 -2.40 -7.44
CA THR A 111 -31.26 -1.94 -7.96
C THR A 111 -32.42 -2.92 -7.75
N GLY A 112 -32.10 -4.19 -7.46
CA GLY A 112 -33.08 -5.21 -7.09
C GLY A 112 -33.64 -4.97 -5.69
N ASN A 113 -34.67 -5.73 -5.32
CA ASN A 113 -35.20 -5.77 -3.95
C ASN A 113 -34.12 -6.35 -3.00
N CYS A 114 -33.11 -5.55 -2.68
CA CYS A 114 -31.91 -5.92 -1.95
C CYS A 114 -32.26 -6.08 -0.46
N PRO A 115 -32.34 -7.32 0.06
CA PRO A 115 -32.85 -7.57 1.41
C PRO A 115 -31.92 -7.07 2.52
N THR A 116 -30.66 -6.76 2.20
CA THR A 116 -29.63 -6.28 3.13
C THR A 116 -29.25 -4.82 2.92
N CYS A 117 -29.81 -4.14 1.91
CA CYS A 117 -29.50 -2.75 1.65
C CYS A 117 -30.21 -1.85 2.67
N VAL A 118 -29.45 -0.93 3.28
CA VAL A 118 -29.99 0.10 4.16
C VAL A 118 -30.21 1.35 3.31
N TRP A 119 -31.48 1.63 3.00
CA TRP A 119 -31.88 2.86 2.33
C TRP A 119 -32.01 3.95 3.39
N LEU A 120 -31.15 4.97 3.31
CA LEU A 120 -31.31 6.17 4.14
C LEU A 120 -32.49 6.96 3.57
N GLU A 121 -33.48 7.29 4.41
CA GLU A 121 -34.58 8.18 4.04
C GLU A 121 -34.03 9.57 3.67
N GLU A 122 -34.68 10.25 2.72
CA GLU A 122 -34.33 11.63 2.28
C GLU A 122 -34.46 12.68 3.40
#